data_AF-A0A7W1QFT6-F1
#
_entry.id   AF-A0A7W1QFT6-F1
#
_cell.length_a   1.000
_cell.length_b   1.000
_cell.length_c   1.000
_cell.angle_alpha   90.00
_cell.angle_beta   90.00
_cell.angle_gamma   90.00
#
_symmetry.space_group_name_H-M   'P 1'
#
loop_
_entity.id
_entity.type
_entity.pdbx_description
1 polymer ?
#
loop_
_entity_poly.entity_id
_entity_poly.type
_entity_poly.pdbx_seq_one_letter_code
_entity_poly.pdbx_strand_id
1 'polypeptide(L)'
;MVLGVHLAVSSRGEARLGRANAAVLAGNHARALTELEGLDGEVGRRASAVRGYAYFGIGQLRRARAELQKAARRDPNNWVLQRDYAIVLLRLGERPKARARMRRAVALNPRMLLPPGFVLSK
;
A
#
# COMPACT_ATOMS: atom_id res chain seq x y z
N MET A 1 9.07 35.68 -4.74
CA MET A 1 10.11 34.68 -5.06
C MET A 1 10.14 33.56 -4.02
N VAL A 2 9.24 32.57 -4.08
CA VAL A 2 9.34 31.33 -3.24
C VAL A 2 8.85 30.10 -4.03
N LEU A 3 9.32 29.91 -5.27
CA LEU A 3 9.02 28.69 -6.05
C LEU A 3 10.11 27.61 -5.95
N GLY A 4 11.31 27.94 -5.46
CA GLY A 4 12.46 27.03 -5.47
C GLY A 4 12.43 25.91 -4.42
N VAL A 5 11.87 26.17 -3.23
CA VAL A 5 11.87 25.19 -2.11
C VAL A 5 10.85 24.06 -2.35
N HIS A 6 9.72 24.36 -3.02
CA HIS A 6 8.67 23.36 -3.26
C HIS A 6 9.08 22.30 -4.29
N LEU A 7 9.89 22.68 -5.29
CA LEU A 7 10.38 21.77 -6.33
C LEU A 7 11.51 20.85 -5.83
N ALA A 8 12.42 21.34 -5.00
CA ALA A 8 13.54 20.56 -4.45
C ALA A 8 13.11 19.55 -3.37
N VAL A 9 12.13 19.89 -2.54
CA VAL A 9 11.55 18.94 -1.57
C VAL A 9 10.76 17.84 -2.28
N SER A 10 10.07 18.20 -3.37
CA SER A 10 9.37 17.22 -4.21
C SER A 10 10.33 16.23 -4.86
N SER A 11 11.46 16.67 -5.42
CA SER A 11 12.44 15.75 -6.03
C SER A 11 13.12 14.83 -5.02
N ARG A 12 13.47 15.35 -3.83
CA ARG A 12 14.05 14.54 -2.75
C ARG A 12 13.03 13.53 -2.20
N GLY A 13 11.78 13.94 -2.02
CA GLY A 13 10.69 13.07 -1.58
C GLY A 13 10.41 11.95 -2.58
N GLU A 14 10.35 12.26 -3.87
CA GLU A 14 10.16 11.26 -4.92
C GLU A 14 11.34 10.28 -5.00
N ALA A 15 12.59 10.76 -4.89
CA ALA A 15 13.76 9.90 -4.87
C ALA A 15 13.76 8.94 -3.66
N ARG A 16 13.36 9.45 -2.49
CA ARG A 16 13.18 8.63 -1.27
C ARG A 16 12.09 7.58 -1.46
N LEU A 17 10.94 7.95 -2.03
CA LEU A 17 9.87 7.01 -2.36
C LEU A 17 10.34 5.93 -3.34
N GLY A 18 11.10 6.30 -4.37
CA GLY A 18 11.70 5.35 -5.31
C GLY A 18 12.62 4.34 -4.62
N ARG A 19 13.52 4.80 -3.74
CA ARG A 19 14.40 3.93 -2.95
C ARG A 19 13.62 3.04 -1.99
N ALA A 20 12.59 3.57 -1.34
CA ALA A 20 11.73 2.78 -0.46
C ALA A 20 11.03 1.66 -1.23
N ASN A 21 10.53 1.95 -2.44
CA ASN A 21 9.90 0.96 -3.29
C ASN A 21 10.89 -0.16 -3.67
N ALA A 22 12.09 0.21 -4.12
CA ALA A 22 13.15 -0.76 -4.40
C ALA A 22 13.52 -1.58 -3.16
N ALA A 23 13.58 -0.96 -1.98
CA ALA A 23 13.87 -1.65 -0.72
C ALA A 23 12.77 -2.66 -0.34
N VAL A 24 11.48 -2.34 -0.54
CA VAL A 24 10.39 -3.31 -0.34
C VAL A 24 10.53 -4.51 -1.26
N LEU A 25 10.83 -4.28 -2.55
CA LEU A 25 11.02 -5.35 -3.53
C LEU A 25 12.22 -6.24 -3.18
N ALA A 26 13.26 -5.66 -2.58
CA ALA A 26 14.43 -6.39 -2.08
C ALA A 26 14.22 -7.05 -0.70
N GLY A 27 13.01 -6.99 -0.12
CA GLY A 27 12.72 -7.52 1.23
C GLY A 27 13.29 -6.67 2.39
N ASN A 28 13.95 -5.55 2.09
CA ASN A 28 14.57 -4.65 3.05
C ASN A 28 13.52 -3.68 3.65
N HIS A 29 12.53 -4.23 4.34
CA HIS A 29 11.38 -3.47 4.84
C HIS A 29 11.74 -2.39 5.87
N ALA A 30 12.74 -2.62 6.72
CA ALA A 30 13.22 -1.62 7.67
C ALA A 30 13.79 -0.39 6.95
N ARG A 31 14.66 -0.61 5.97
CA ARG A 31 15.21 0.46 5.12
C ARG A 31 14.11 1.21 4.38
N ALA A 32 13.11 0.50 3.85
CA ALA A 32 11.97 1.13 3.21
C ALA A 32 11.25 2.10 4.16
N LEU A 33 11.01 1.71 5.42
CA LEU A 33 10.36 2.59 6.39
C LEU A 33 11.20 3.83 6.70
N THR A 34 12.52 3.70 6.89
CA THR A 34 13.43 4.83 7.09
C THR A 34 13.41 5.81 5.90
N GLU A 35 13.41 5.30 4.67
CA GLU A 35 13.31 6.15 3.48
C GLU A 35 11.97 6.92 3.42
N LEU A 36 10.91 6.36 4.01
CA LEU A 36 9.58 6.96 4.03
C LEU A 36 9.34 7.90 5.23
N GLU A 37 10.22 7.94 6.22
CA GLU A 37 10.05 8.78 7.41
C GLU A 37 9.98 10.28 7.07
N GLY A 38 8.97 10.96 7.62
CA GLY A 38 8.71 12.38 7.35
C GLY A 38 8.25 12.70 5.92
N LEU A 39 7.92 11.69 5.09
CA LEU A 39 7.25 11.96 3.81
C LEU A 39 5.78 12.26 4.03
N ASP A 40 5.41 13.52 3.79
CA ASP A 40 4.06 14.06 3.93
C ASP A 40 3.54 14.64 2.60
N GLY A 41 2.37 15.27 2.61
CA GLY A 41 1.76 15.86 1.42
C GLY A 41 1.42 14.83 0.34
N GLU A 42 1.59 15.19 -0.94
CA GLU A 42 1.27 14.29 -2.05
C GLU A 42 2.21 13.09 -2.12
N VAL A 43 3.51 13.30 -1.88
CA VAL A 43 4.51 12.21 -1.83
C VAL A 43 4.17 11.25 -0.70
N GLY A 44 3.83 11.75 0.49
CA GLY A 44 3.40 10.93 1.62
C GLY A 44 2.13 10.12 1.34
N ARG A 45 1.14 10.74 0.67
CA ARG A 45 -0.07 10.03 0.21
C ARG A 45 0.24 8.92 -0.79
N ARG A 46 1.16 9.15 -1.73
CA ARG A 46 1.62 8.13 -2.70
C ARG A 46 2.46 7.04 -2.02
N ALA A 47 3.20 7.39 -0.97
CA ALA A 47 4.00 6.47 -0.18
C ALA A 47 3.19 5.48 0.67
N SER A 48 1.90 5.73 0.93
CA SER A 48 1.09 4.85 1.79
C SER A 48 1.06 3.40 1.34
N ALA A 49 1.02 3.11 0.04
CA ALA A 49 1.08 1.72 -0.43
C ALA A 49 2.42 1.05 -0.03
N VAL A 50 3.54 1.74 -0.27
CA VAL A 50 4.90 1.25 0.05
C VAL A 50 5.08 1.07 1.56
N ARG A 51 4.61 2.03 2.38
CA ARG A 51 4.60 1.87 3.85
C ARG A 51 3.77 0.66 4.26
N GLY A 52 2.60 0.48 3.65
CA GLY A 52 1.72 -0.66 3.87
C GLY A 52 2.40 -2.00 3.61
N TYR A 53 3.11 -2.12 2.49
CA TYR A 53 3.88 -3.30 2.13
C TYR A 53 5.06 -3.55 3.08
N ALA A 54 5.80 -2.50 3.45
CA ALA A 54 6.90 -2.61 4.39
C ALA A 54 6.42 -3.09 5.78
N TYR A 55 5.33 -2.49 6.30
CA TYR A 55 4.72 -2.93 7.56
C TYR A 55 4.19 -4.36 7.49
N PHE A 56 3.62 -4.77 6.36
CA PHE A 56 3.16 -6.14 6.17
C PHE A 56 4.33 -7.13 6.23
N GLY A 57 5.43 -6.82 5.55
CA GLY A 57 6.64 -7.66 5.52
C GLY A 57 7.28 -7.87 6.90
N ILE A 58 7.19 -6.91 7.80
CA ILE A 58 7.68 -7.03 9.20
C ILE A 58 6.60 -7.49 10.20
N GLY A 59 5.43 -7.94 9.72
CA GLY A 59 4.37 -8.47 10.57
C GLY A 59 3.56 -7.42 11.35
N GLN A 60 3.78 -6.12 11.12
CA GLN A 60 3.02 -5.03 11.75
C GLN A 60 1.66 -4.83 11.05
N LEU A 61 0.82 -5.86 11.10
CA LEU A 61 -0.42 -5.97 10.31
C LEU A 61 -1.40 -4.81 10.53
N ARG A 62 -1.52 -4.29 11.76
CA ARG A 62 -2.42 -3.14 12.05
C ARG A 62 -1.96 -1.87 11.36
N ARG A 63 -0.65 -1.62 11.29
CA ARG A 63 -0.09 -0.48 10.56
C ARG A 63 -0.19 -0.68 9.05
N ALA A 64 0.09 -1.90 8.57
CA ALA A 64 -0.13 -2.27 7.17
C ALA A 64 -1.58 -2.02 6.74
N ARG A 65 -2.55 -2.40 7.58
CA ARG A 65 -3.98 -2.16 7.34
C ARG A 65 -4.29 -0.68 7.16
N ALA A 66 -3.79 0.16 8.06
CA ALA A 66 -4.03 1.60 8.01
C ALA A 66 -3.47 2.23 6.74
N GLU A 67 -2.24 1.89 6.37
CA GLU A 67 -1.58 2.45 5.19
C GLU A 67 -2.17 1.94 3.87
N LEU A 68 -2.47 0.64 3.76
CA LEU A 68 -3.16 0.12 2.57
C LEU A 68 -4.60 0.63 2.46
N GLN A 69 -5.27 0.90 3.57
CA GLN A 69 -6.58 1.55 3.54
C GLN A 69 -6.49 2.96 2.94
N LYS A 70 -5.47 3.75 3.31
CA LYS A 70 -5.23 5.07 2.70
C LYS A 70 -4.97 4.95 1.20
N ALA A 71 -4.07 4.04 0.81
CA ALA A 71 -3.74 3.79 -0.60
C ALA A 71 -4.98 3.39 -1.42
N ALA A 72 -5.77 2.43 -0.93
CA ALA A 72 -6.97 1.94 -1.61
C ALA A 72 -8.14 2.95 -1.62
N ARG A 73 -8.14 3.95 -0.74
CA ARG A 73 -9.09 5.08 -0.80
C ARG A 73 -8.68 6.10 -1.85
N ARG A 74 -7.37 6.36 -1.99
CA ARG A 74 -6.83 7.29 -3.00
C ARG A 74 -7.04 6.75 -4.41
N ASP A 75 -6.85 5.45 -4.59
CA ASP A 75 -7.04 4.79 -5.88
C ASP A 75 -8.03 3.62 -5.75
N PRO A 76 -9.35 3.91 -5.77
CA PRO A 76 -10.38 2.91 -5.55
C PRO A 76 -10.53 1.91 -6.70
N ASN A 77 -10.01 2.22 -7.88
CA ASN A 77 -10.11 1.39 -9.09
C ASN A 77 -8.85 0.55 -9.35
N ASN A 78 -7.84 0.66 -8.49
CA ASN A 78 -6.67 -0.19 -8.55
C ASN A 78 -6.94 -1.55 -7.86
N TRP A 79 -7.14 -2.57 -8.70
CA TRP A 79 -7.44 -3.92 -8.25
C TRP A 79 -6.32 -4.52 -7.38
N VAL A 80 -5.06 -4.14 -7.60
CA VAL A 80 -3.90 -4.59 -6.79
C VAL A 80 -4.03 -4.08 -5.36
N LEU A 81 -4.34 -2.80 -5.18
CA LEU A 81 -4.52 -2.23 -3.83
C LEU A 81 -5.74 -2.82 -3.11
N GLN A 82 -6.83 -3.09 -3.82
CA GLN A 82 -7.99 -3.76 -3.21
C GLN A 82 -7.65 -5.20 -2.79
N ARG A 83 -6.91 -5.95 -3.62
CA ARG A 83 -6.43 -7.31 -3.32
C ARG A 83 -5.49 -7.31 -2.11
N ASP A 84 -4.48 -6.46 -2.12
CA ASP A 84 -3.46 -6.45 -1.06
C ASP A 84 -4.05 -6.01 0.28
N TYR A 85 -4.94 -5.02 0.26
CA TYR A 85 -5.68 -4.63 1.45
C TYR A 85 -6.57 -5.77 1.98
N ALA A 86 -7.22 -6.54 1.09
CA ALA A 86 -7.98 -7.71 1.47
C ALA A 86 -7.11 -8.77 2.17
N ILE A 87 -5.90 -9.03 1.65
CA ILE A 87 -4.95 -9.99 2.24
C ILE A 87 -4.58 -9.57 3.67
N VAL A 88 -4.28 -8.29 3.89
CA VAL A 88 -3.96 -7.79 5.25
C VAL A 88 -5.16 -7.90 6.19
N LEU A 89 -6.36 -7.58 5.71
CA LEU A 89 -7.59 -7.76 6.49
C LEU A 89 -7.83 -9.23 6.86
N LEU A 90 -7.56 -10.16 5.94
CA LEU A 90 -7.69 -11.60 6.21
C LEU A 90 -6.70 -12.05 7.28
N ARG A 91 -5.43 -11.62 7.19
CA ARG A 91 -4.39 -11.92 8.19
C ARG A 91 -4.71 -11.35 9.58
N LEU A 92 -5.47 -10.27 9.65
CA LEU A 92 -5.99 -9.69 10.89
C LEU A 92 -7.27 -10.38 11.41
N GLY A 93 -7.80 -11.37 10.69
CA GLY A 93 -9.07 -12.03 11.03
C GLY A 93 -10.32 -11.24 10.66
N GLU A 94 -10.19 -10.08 9.99
CA GLU A 94 -11.30 -9.23 9.54
C GLU A 94 -11.98 -9.80 8.28
N ARG A 95 -12.39 -11.07 8.33
CA ARG A 95 -12.87 -11.87 7.19
C ARG A 95 -13.99 -11.22 6.36
N PRO A 96 -15.05 -10.62 6.95
CA PRO A 96 -16.10 -9.99 6.15
C PRO A 96 -15.58 -8.82 5.30
N LYS A 97 -14.73 -7.97 5.88
CA LYS A 97 -14.12 -6.83 5.18
C LYS A 97 -13.14 -7.31 4.12
N ALA A 98 -12.33 -8.33 4.43
CA ALA A 98 -11.43 -8.94 3.47
C ALA A 98 -12.19 -9.45 2.22
N ARG A 99 -13.28 -10.19 2.41
CA ARG A 99 -14.12 -10.67 1.30
C ARG A 99 -14.70 -9.54 0.46
N ALA A 100 -15.16 -8.46 1.09
CA ALA A 100 -15.70 -7.31 0.37
C ALA A 100 -14.63 -6.65 -0.52
N ARG A 101 -13.41 -6.49 0.00
CA ARG A 101 -12.28 -5.93 -0.74
C ARG A 101 -11.81 -6.84 -1.87
N MET A 102 -11.76 -8.15 -1.64
CA MET A 102 -11.42 -9.12 -2.68
C MET A 102 -12.47 -9.15 -3.80
N ARG A 103 -13.77 -9.08 -3.47
CA ARG A 103 -14.84 -8.96 -4.47
C ARG A 103 -14.64 -7.73 -5.36
N ARG A 104 -14.26 -6.59 -4.78
CA ARG A 104 -13.94 -5.39 -5.57
C ARG A 104 -12.73 -5.61 -6.48
N ALA A 105 -11.67 -6.25 -5.98
CA ALA A 105 -10.49 -6.57 -6.79
C ALA A 105 -10.85 -7.45 -8.00
N VAL A 106 -11.66 -8.50 -7.80
CA VAL A 106 -12.13 -9.38 -8.88
C VAL A 106 -13.05 -8.65 -9.86
N ALA A 107 -13.94 -7.77 -9.37
CA ALA A 107 -14.79 -6.98 -10.26
C ALA A 107 -13.97 -6.02 -11.16
N LEU A 108 -12.88 -5.46 -10.65
CA LEU A 108 -11.98 -4.59 -11.39
C LEU A 108 -11.04 -5.36 -12.33
N ASN A 109 -10.64 -6.59 -11.96
CA ASN A 109 -9.86 -7.48 -12.80
C ASN A 109 -10.41 -8.92 -12.71
N PRO A 110 -11.35 -9.30 -13.59
CA PRO A 110 -11.96 -10.63 -13.58
C PRO A 110 -10.99 -11.77 -13.90
N ARG A 111 -9.84 -11.47 -14.51
CA ARG A 111 -8.78 -12.46 -14.84
C ARG A 111 -7.77 -12.64 -13.71
N MET A 112 -7.89 -11.90 -12.61
CA MET A 112 -7.01 -12.04 -11.46
C MET A 112 -7.19 -13.42 -10.81
N LEU A 113 -6.08 -14.12 -10.58
CA LEU A 113 -6.08 -15.33 -9.76
C LEU A 113 -6.41 -15.00 -8.31
N LEU A 114 -7.35 -15.75 -7.74
CA LEU A 114 -7.75 -15.57 -6.36
C LEU A 114 -6.64 -16.09 -5.43
N PRO A 115 -6.13 -15.28 -4.49
CA PRO A 115 -5.09 -15.76 -3.58
C PRO A 115 -5.68 -16.75 -2.55
N PRO A 116 -4.84 -17.63 -1.96
CA PRO A 116 -5.28 -18.58 -0.94
C PRO A 116 -6.01 -17.91 0.22
N GLY A 117 -6.95 -18.65 0.82
CA GLY A 117 -7.76 -18.17 1.95
C GLY A 117 -8.95 -17.29 1.54
N PHE A 118 -9.13 -17.05 0.25
CA PHE A 118 -10.36 -16.50 -0.30
C PHE A 118 -11.12 -17.57 -1.06
N VAL A 119 -12.42 -17.63 -0.80
CA VAL A 119 -13.40 -18.33 -1.64
C VAL A 119 -14.54 -17.34 -1.78
N LEU A 120 -14.81 -16.93 -3.01
CA LEU A 120 -15.91 -16.04 -3.33
C LEU A 120 -17.00 -16.92 -3.94
N SER A 121 -17.99 -17.30 -3.14
CA SER A 121 -19.23 -17.84 -3.68
C SER A 121 -19.96 -16.73 -4.44
N LYS A 122 -20.70 -17.12 -5.47
CA LYS A 122 -21.64 -16.24 -6.16
C LYS A 122 -22.74 -15.76 -5.20
#